data_AF-A0A6S7FRW0-F1
#
_entry.id   AF-A0A6S7FRW0-F1
#
_cell.length_a   1.000
_cell.length_b   1.000
_cell.length_c   1.000
_cell.angle_alpha   90.00
_cell.angle_beta   90.00
_cell.angle_gamma   90.00
#
_symmetry.space_group_name_H-M   'P 1'
#
loop_
_entity.id
_entity.type
_entity.pdbx_description
1 polymer ?
#
loop_
_entity_poly.entity_id
_entity_poly.type
_entity_poly.pdbx_seq_one_letter_code
_entity_poly.pdbx_strand_id
1 'polypeptide(L)'
;MDGFDNLGKASLPPKTKFFSKLNNEDISDVDYKRAQTVWNTFNMQTMRDYHDLYLKTDVLLLADVMENFRKVCKTNYGLDPMWYYTAPGLAWDAALKLTEVELELTSDPDMYL
;
A
#
# COMPACT_ATOMS: atom_id res chain seq x y z
N MET A 1 -10.24 0.84 -15.56
CA MET A 1 -11.20 1.96 -15.42
C MET A 1 -10.64 3.02 -16.35
N ASP A 2 -10.95 2.92 -17.63
CA ASP A 2 -10.04 3.44 -18.65
C ASP A 2 -10.53 4.83 -19.08
N GLY A 3 -10.12 5.85 -18.31
CA GLY A 3 -10.45 7.26 -18.53
C GLY A 3 -11.44 7.85 -17.50
N PHE A 4 -11.29 9.16 -17.24
CA PHE A 4 -12.13 9.92 -16.30
C PHE A 4 -13.62 9.89 -16.62
N ASP A 5 -13.98 9.69 -17.89
CA ASP A 5 -15.37 9.57 -18.35
C ASP A 5 -16.13 8.41 -17.69
N ASN A 6 -15.41 7.37 -17.23
CA ASN A 6 -16.02 6.24 -16.55
C ASN A 6 -16.49 6.56 -15.13
N LEU A 7 -16.01 7.65 -14.53
CA LEU A 7 -16.37 8.02 -13.16
C LEU A 7 -17.84 8.47 -13.05
N GLY A 8 -18.43 8.97 -14.13
CA GLY A 8 -19.84 9.40 -14.16
C GLY A 8 -20.85 8.26 -14.29
N LYS A 9 -20.41 7.00 -14.44
CA LYS A 9 -21.31 5.86 -14.62
C LYS A 9 -22.11 5.60 -13.35
N ALA A 10 -23.42 5.44 -13.51
CA ALA A 10 -24.36 5.34 -12.39
C ALA A 10 -24.58 3.92 -11.85
N SER A 11 -23.71 2.97 -12.21
CA SER A 11 -23.83 1.58 -11.80
C SER A 11 -22.47 0.92 -11.69
N LEU A 12 -22.39 -0.09 -10.82
CA LEU A 12 -21.25 -0.99 -10.78
C LEU A 12 -21.10 -1.70 -12.15
N PRO A 13 -19.87 -1.90 -12.66
CA PRO A 13 -19.65 -2.68 -13.87
C PRO A 13 -20.14 -4.12 -13.68
N PRO A 14 -20.52 -4.82 -14.76
CA PRO A 14 -20.85 -6.23 -14.67
C PRO A 14 -19.62 -7.05 -14.24
N LYS A 15 -19.85 -8.20 -13.58
CA LYS A 15 -18.79 -9.10 -13.07
C LYS A 15 -17.70 -9.41 -14.11
N THR A 16 -18.08 -9.58 -15.37
CA THR A 16 -17.18 -9.86 -16.51
C THR A 16 -16.15 -8.75 -16.79
N LYS A 17 -16.32 -7.56 -16.20
CA LYS A 17 -15.36 -6.44 -16.32
C LYS A 17 -14.34 -6.39 -15.17
N PHE A 18 -14.36 -7.37 -14.27
CA PHE A 18 -13.43 -7.48 -13.14
C PHE A 18 -12.32 -8.53 -13.34
N PHE A 19 -12.07 -8.97 -14.58
CA PHE A 19 -10.98 -9.91 -14.87
C PHE A 19 -9.62 -9.32 -14.49
N SER A 20 -8.87 -10.04 -13.64
CA SER A 20 -7.53 -9.66 -13.20
C SER A 20 -6.50 -10.16 -14.18
N LYS A 21 -5.84 -9.24 -14.91
CA LYS A 21 -4.68 -9.59 -15.76
C LYS A 21 -3.48 -10.09 -14.96
N LEU A 22 -3.35 -9.65 -13.71
CA LEU A 22 -2.23 -10.02 -12.84
C LEU A 22 -2.30 -11.49 -12.43
N ASN A 23 -3.48 -11.94 -12.05
CA ASN A 23 -3.71 -13.32 -11.59
C ASN A 23 -4.27 -14.22 -12.70
N ASN A 24 -4.62 -13.63 -13.85
CA ASN A 24 -5.27 -14.30 -14.98
C ASN A 24 -6.57 -15.03 -14.59
N GLU A 25 -7.39 -14.39 -13.76
CA GLU A 25 -8.63 -14.96 -13.21
C GLU A 25 -9.77 -13.93 -13.16
N ASP A 26 -11.01 -14.44 -13.21
CA ASP A 26 -12.20 -13.64 -12.93
C ASP A 26 -12.34 -13.37 -11.43
N ILE A 27 -13.00 -12.26 -11.09
CA ILE A 27 -13.37 -11.98 -9.70
C ILE A 27 -14.24 -13.11 -9.12
N SER A 28 -14.00 -13.47 -7.87
CA SER A 28 -14.85 -14.43 -7.16
C SER A 28 -16.27 -13.88 -6.98
N ASP A 29 -17.26 -14.77 -6.84
CA ASP A 29 -18.64 -14.34 -6.53
C ASP A 29 -18.71 -13.60 -5.19
N VAL A 30 -17.87 -14.00 -4.23
CA VAL A 30 -17.80 -13.40 -2.90
C VAL A 30 -17.31 -11.96 -2.99
N ASP A 31 -16.24 -11.71 -3.75
CA ASP A 31 -15.67 -10.37 -3.90
C ASP A 31 -16.59 -9.45 -4.70
N TYR A 32 -17.25 -9.97 -5.74
CA TYR A 32 -18.24 -9.19 -6.48
C TYR A 32 -19.46 -8.84 -5.62
N LYS A 33 -19.94 -9.79 -4.80
CA LYS A 33 -21.00 -9.52 -3.83
C LYS A 33 -20.58 -8.48 -2.80
N ARG A 34 -19.31 -8.50 -2.35
CA ARG A 34 -18.76 -7.46 -1.47
C ARG A 34 -18.83 -6.07 -2.13
N ALA A 35 -18.43 -5.96 -3.40
CA ALA A 35 -18.52 -4.70 -4.15
C ALA A 35 -19.96 -4.18 -4.25
N GLN A 36 -20.94 -5.06 -4.49
CA GLN A 36 -22.37 -4.71 -4.47
C GLN A 36 -22.84 -4.26 -3.10
N THR A 37 -22.43 -4.95 -2.03
CA THR A 37 -22.76 -4.55 -0.65
C THR A 37 -22.25 -3.15 -0.37
N VAL A 38 -20.98 -2.85 -0.68
CA VAL A 38 -20.41 -1.50 -0.50
C VAL A 38 -21.19 -0.46 -1.30
N TRP A 39 -21.48 -0.73 -2.58
CA TRP A 39 -22.26 0.16 -3.42
C TRP A 39 -23.61 0.52 -2.78
N ASN A 40 -24.33 -0.49 -2.30
CA ASN A 40 -25.66 -0.33 -1.71
C ASN A 40 -25.62 0.30 -0.32
N THR A 41 -24.69 -0.12 0.55
CA THR A 41 -24.57 0.37 1.93
C THR A 41 -24.30 1.87 1.98
N PHE A 42 -23.48 2.37 1.06
CA PHE A 42 -23.13 3.79 0.98
C PHE A 42 -23.99 4.59 0.01
N ASN A 43 -25.04 3.96 -0.56
CA ASN A 43 -25.96 4.58 -1.52
C ASN A 43 -25.25 5.27 -2.70
N MET A 44 -24.23 4.62 -3.25
CA MET A 44 -23.38 5.19 -4.30
C MET A 44 -24.21 5.52 -5.54
N GLN A 45 -24.02 6.73 -6.07
CA GLN A 45 -24.73 7.20 -7.25
C GLN A 45 -23.87 7.06 -8.50
N THR A 46 -22.55 7.17 -8.34
CA THR A 46 -21.60 7.15 -9.45
C THR A 46 -20.37 6.33 -9.12
N MET A 47 -19.66 5.90 -10.16
CA MET A 47 -18.35 5.26 -10.00
C MET A 47 -17.33 6.17 -9.33
N ARG A 48 -17.50 7.50 -9.38
CA ARG A 48 -16.71 8.46 -8.61
C ARG A 48 -16.89 8.24 -7.11
N ASP A 49 -18.12 8.12 -6.63
CA ASP A 49 -18.38 7.93 -5.19
C ASP A 49 -17.72 6.65 -4.68
N TYR A 50 -17.83 5.57 -5.47
CA TYR A 50 -17.18 4.29 -5.16
C TYR A 50 -15.64 4.40 -5.17
N HIS A 51 -15.07 5.07 -6.19
CA HIS A 51 -13.64 5.32 -6.28
C HIS A 51 -13.10 6.14 -5.12
N ASP A 52 -13.78 7.23 -4.77
CA ASP A 52 -13.33 8.16 -3.72
C ASP A 52 -13.40 7.50 -2.35
N LEU A 53 -14.43 6.67 -2.09
CA LEU A 53 -14.47 5.84 -0.88
C LEU A 53 -13.32 4.85 -0.82
N TYR A 54 -13.05 4.13 -1.92
CA TYR A 54 -11.94 3.18 -2.00
C TYR A 54 -10.61 3.90 -1.73
N LEU A 55 -10.32 4.97 -2.46
CA LEU A 55 -9.08 5.73 -2.34
C LEU A 55 -8.91 6.30 -0.93
N LYS A 56 -9.97 6.89 -0.35
CA LYS A 56 -9.92 7.41 1.01
C LYS A 56 -9.63 6.31 2.03
N THR A 57 -10.26 5.14 1.87
CA THR A 57 -10.05 4.00 2.78
C THR A 57 -8.62 3.50 2.68
N ASP A 58 -8.10 3.33 1.47
CA ASP A 58 -6.74 2.85 1.22
C ASP A 58 -5.69 3.81 1.81
N VAL A 59 -5.85 5.12 1.58
CA VAL A 59 -4.97 6.15 2.13
C VAL A 59 -5.02 6.18 3.66
N LEU A 60 -6.22 6.12 4.26
CA LEU A 60 -6.36 6.19 5.71
C LEU A 60 -5.78 4.95 6.40
N LEU A 61 -6.00 3.75 5.85
CA LEU A 61 -5.43 2.51 6.38
C LEU A 61 -3.91 2.51 6.28
N LEU A 62 -3.37 2.94 5.14
CA LEU A 62 -1.92 3.05 4.98
C LEU A 62 -1.33 4.09 5.94
N ALA A 63 -1.97 5.24 6.10
CA ALA A 63 -1.53 6.27 7.05
C ALA A 63 -1.49 5.74 8.49
N ASP A 64 -2.54 5.04 8.94
CA ASP A 64 -2.60 4.46 10.29
C ASP A 64 -1.46 3.45 10.53
N VAL A 65 -1.23 2.54 9.58
CA VAL A 65 -0.12 1.58 9.65
C VAL A 65 1.23 2.29 9.66
N MET A 66 1.44 3.31 8.81
CA MET A 66 2.71 4.03 8.75
C MET A 66 2.95 4.87 10.01
N GLU A 67 1.93 5.49 10.60
CA GLU A 67 2.05 6.20 11.87
C GLU A 67 2.43 5.25 13.01
N ASN A 68 1.81 4.07 13.06
CA ASN A 68 2.17 3.05 14.04
C ASN A 68 3.61 2.55 13.82
N PHE A 69 4.01 2.31 12.58
CA PHE A 69 5.38 1.92 12.24
C PHE A 69 6.40 2.97 12.70
N ARG A 70 6.13 4.26 12.46
CA ARG A 70 6.98 5.36 12.98
C ARG A 70 7.10 5.35 14.49
N LYS A 71 5.99 5.15 15.21
CA LYS A 71 6.00 5.07 16.68
C LYS A 71 6.86 3.91 17.16
N VAL A 72 6.68 2.72 16.58
CA VAL A 72 7.44 1.51 16.92
C VAL A 72 8.94 1.70 16.67
N CYS A 73 9.34 2.20 15.51
CA CYS A 73 10.75 2.41 15.18
C CYS A 73 11.41 3.47 16.07
N LYS A 74 10.71 4.57 16.38
CA LYS A 74 11.21 5.58 17.31
C LYS A 74 11.41 5.01 18.71
N THR A 75 10.46 4.23 19.21
CA THR A 75 10.54 3.62 20.54
C THR A 75 11.66 2.59 20.63
N ASN A 76 11.81 1.72 19.62
CA ASN A 76 12.75 0.59 19.69
C ASN A 76 14.17 0.92 19.22
N TYR A 77 14.31 1.81 18.24
CA TYR A 77 15.60 2.10 17.60
C TYR A 77 16.02 3.57 17.76
N GLY A 78 15.11 4.45 18.18
CA GLY A 78 15.34 5.89 18.15
C GLY A 78 15.57 6.42 16.73
N LEU A 79 15.01 5.74 15.73
CA LEU A 79 15.10 6.10 14.30
C LEU A 79 13.69 6.36 13.77
N ASP A 80 13.53 7.35 12.89
CA ASP A 80 12.26 7.62 12.22
C ASP A 80 12.29 7.02 10.81
N PRO A 81 11.42 6.06 10.48
CA PRO A 81 11.44 5.36 9.20
C PRO A 81 11.18 6.28 8.01
N MET A 82 10.65 7.51 8.21
CA MET A 82 10.47 8.48 7.14
C MET A 82 11.77 9.07 6.58
N TRP A 83 12.92 8.84 7.23
CA TRP A 83 14.23 9.24 6.70
C TRP A 83 14.87 8.21 5.78
N TYR A 84 14.21 7.06 5.57
CA TYR A 84 14.75 5.95 4.80
C TYR A 84 13.86 5.69 3.59
N TYR A 85 14.49 5.40 2.45
CA TYR A 85 13.77 5.03 1.23
C TYR A 85 13.07 3.67 1.34
N THR A 86 13.67 2.74 2.09
CA THR A 86 13.18 1.36 2.19
C THR A 86 13.41 0.78 3.59
N ALA A 87 12.63 -0.25 3.94
CA ALA A 87 12.75 -0.95 5.22
C ALA A 87 14.15 -1.60 5.44
N PRO A 88 14.83 -2.18 4.43
CA PRO A 88 16.20 -2.67 4.61
C PRO A 88 17.21 -1.58 5.01
N GLY A 89 17.08 -0.36 4.46
CA GLY A 89 17.97 0.76 4.83
C GLY A 89 17.80 1.17 6.29
N LEU A 90 16.55 1.22 6.77
CA LEU A 90 16.25 1.41 8.19
C LEU A 90 16.80 0.27 9.05
N ALA A 91 16.61 -0.97 8.63
CA ALA A 91 17.04 -2.14 9.39
C ALA A 91 18.58 -2.21 9.51
N TRP A 92 19.29 -1.85 8.45
CA TRP A 92 20.75 -1.75 8.46
C TRP A 92 21.23 -0.71 9.47
N ASP A 93 20.68 0.51 9.43
CA ASP A 93 21.09 1.57 10.35
C ASP A 93 20.69 1.26 11.81
N ALA A 94 19.51 0.65 12.02
CA ALA A 94 19.11 0.12 13.31
C ALA A 94 20.09 -0.94 13.83
N ALA A 95 20.56 -1.85 12.97
CA ALA A 95 21.53 -2.87 13.33
C ALA A 95 22.86 -2.24 13.74
N LEU A 96 23.42 -1.33 12.93
CA LEU A 96 24.66 -0.61 13.25
C LEU A 96 24.56 0.15 14.56
N LYS A 97 23.45 0.86 14.79
CA LYS A 97 23.21 1.63 16.01
C LYS A 97 23.09 0.73 17.25
N LEU A 98 22.50 -0.45 17.12
CA LEU A 98 22.33 -1.39 18.23
C LEU A 98 23.62 -2.16 18.56
N THR A 99 24.42 -2.50 17.56
CA THR A 99 25.67 -3.25 17.76
C THR A 99 26.86 -2.35 18.06
N GLU A 100 26.76 -1.05 17.77
CA GLU A 100 27.85 -0.07 17.88
C GLU A 100 29.11 -0.50 17.12
N VAL A 101 28.95 -1.30 16.05
CA VAL A 101 30.06 -1.80 15.25
C VAL A 101 30.71 -0.66 14.46
N GLU A 102 32.03 -0.57 14.52
CA GLU A 102 32.80 0.34 13.69
C GLU A 102 33.02 -0.29 12.31
N LEU A 103 32.53 0.37 11.26
CA LEU A 103 32.73 -0.10 9.89
C LEU A 103 34.12 0.32 9.39
N GLU A 104 34.86 -0.65 8.87
CA GLU A 104 36.12 -0.39 8.18
C GLU A 104 35.89 0.19 6.79
N LEU A 105 36.84 1.00 6.32
CA LEU A 105 36.83 1.50 4.94
C LEU A 105 37.08 0.35 3.97
N THR A 106 36.25 0.26 2.94
CA THR A 106 36.42 -0.70 1.85
C THR A 106 37.72 -0.39 1.12
N SER A 107 38.69 -1.27 1.22
CA SER A 107 40.02 -1.13 0.61
C SER A 107 40.28 -2.14 -0.50
N ASP A 108 39.43 -3.17 -0.61
CA ASP A 108 39.51 -4.21 -1.61
C ASP A 108 38.54 -3.93 -2.78
N PRO A 109 39.04 -3.72 -4.02
CA PRO A 109 38.23 -3.55 -5.21
C PRO A 109 37.34 -4.76 -5.54
N ASP A 110 37.72 -5.97 -5.10
CA ASP A 110 37.00 -7.20 -5.40
C ASP A 110 35.78 -7.42 -4.48
N MET A 111 35.61 -6.62 -3.41
CA MET A 111 34.43 -6.72 -2.52
C MET A 111 33.09 -6.38 -3.19
N TYR A 112 33.11 -5.75 -4.37
CA TYR A 112 31.91 -5.37 -5.13
C TYR A 112 31.66 -6.23 -6.38
N LEU A 113 32.59 -7.11 -6.77
CA LEU A 113 32.53 -7.97 -7.95
C LEU A 113 31.97 -9.36 -7.61
#